data_AF-A0A2R6NRX8-F1
#
_entry.id   AF-A0A2R6NRX8-F1
#
_cell.length_a   1.000
_cell.length_b   1.000
_cell.length_c   1.000
_cell.angle_alpha   90.00
_cell.angle_beta   90.00
_cell.angle_gamma   90.00
#
_symmetry.space_group_name_H-M   'P 1'
#
loop_
_entity.id
_entity.type
_entity.pdbx_description
1 polymer ?
#
loop_
_entity_poly.entity_id
_entity_poly.type
_entity_poly.pdbx_seq_one_letter_code
_entity_poly.pdbx_strand_id
1 'polypeptide(L)'
;MSKFLASVLCAVLLSHATTAAPAASSSLVASSSIASAASGTGAASAASASPTVPYASNNPNGIMWSPDTDSGEPQPFRGSLGASILGPQNVPIDIQNPDLLAPPTTDAGTV
;
A
#
# COMPACT_ATOMS: atom_id res chain seq x y z
N MET A 1 -25.41 39.82 48.38
CA MET A 1 -24.64 38.65 48.90
C MET A 1 -24.61 37.50 47.88
N SER A 2 -25.67 37.26 47.12
CA SER A 2 -25.79 36.19 46.12
C SER A 2 -24.84 36.28 44.91
N LYS A 3 -24.51 37.50 44.43
CA LYS A 3 -23.62 37.68 43.27
C LYS A 3 -22.13 37.42 43.56
N PHE A 4 -21.70 37.71 44.80
CA PHE A 4 -20.32 37.48 45.25
C PHE A 4 -20.08 35.98 45.48
N LEU A 5 -21.07 35.30 46.05
CA LEU A 5 -21.06 33.85 46.25
C LEU A 5 -21.05 33.09 44.91
N ALA A 6 -21.76 33.60 43.90
CA ALA A 6 -21.75 33.02 42.56
C ALA A 6 -20.39 33.14 41.85
N SER A 7 -19.68 34.26 42.02
CA SER A 7 -18.35 34.46 41.45
C SER A 7 -17.29 33.55 42.08
N VAL A 8 -17.32 33.42 43.42
CA VAL A 8 -16.42 32.53 44.17
C VAL A 8 -16.66 31.07 43.82
N LEU A 9 -17.92 30.65 43.66
CA LEU A 9 -18.27 29.30 43.21
C LEU A 9 -17.72 29.01 41.80
N CYS A 10 -17.83 29.97 40.88
CA CYS A 10 -17.35 29.83 39.50
C CYS A 10 -15.82 29.72 39.42
N ALA A 11 -15.09 30.54 40.21
CA ALA A 11 -13.64 30.50 40.26
C ALA A 11 -13.09 29.20 40.87
N VAL A 12 -13.79 28.62 41.85
CA VAL A 12 -13.43 27.32 42.43
C VAL A 12 -13.72 26.18 41.45
N LEU A 13 -14.73 26.28 40.60
CA LEU A 13 -15.04 25.24 39.61
C LEU A 13 -14.03 25.21 38.44
N LEU A 14 -13.52 26.37 38.01
CA LEU A 14 -12.58 26.46 36.89
C LEU A 14 -11.16 25.98 37.22
N SER A 15 -10.74 26.01 38.48
CA SER A 15 -9.40 25.58 38.92
C SER A 15 -9.22 24.07 38.98
N HIS A 16 -10.28 23.27 38.87
CA HIS A 16 -10.23 21.80 38.90
C HIS A 16 -10.07 21.16 37.51
N ALA A 17 -9.99 21.95 36.43
CA ALA A 17 -9.93 21.45 35.05
C ALA A 17 -8.53 21.48 34.42
N THR A 18 -7.47 21.25 35.21
CA THR A 18 -6.13 21.02 34.66
C THR A 18 -5.74 19.55 34.84
N THR A 19 -5.94 18.74 33.80
CA THR A 19 -5.31 17.41 33.71
C THR A 19 -4.70 17.23 32.32
N ALA A 20 -3.43 16.84 32.36
CA ALA A 20 -2.46 16.81 31.29
C ALA A 20 -2.79 15.77 30.19
N ALA A 21 -2.24 16.02 29.00
CA ALA A 21 -2.29 15.11 27.86
C ALA A 21 -1.73 13.71 28.20
N PRO A 22 -2.36 12.61 27.75
CA PRO A 22 -1.81 11.28 27.98
C PRO A 22 -0.67 11.00 27.01
N ALA A 23 0.55 10.91 27.54
CA ALA A 23 1.63 10.19 26.89
C ALA A 23 1.26 8.69 26.89
N ALA A 24 1.21 8.08 25.71
CA ALA A 24 0.95 6.66 25.56
C ALA A 24 2.04 5.83 26.25
N SER A 25 1.70 5.09 27.30
CA SER A 25 2.46 3.93 27.79
C SER A 25 1.57 3.03 28.62
N SER A 26 1.81 1.74 28.46
CA SER A 26 0.88 0.64 28.71
C SER A 26 0.62 0.30 30.19
N SER A 27 -0.61 -0.16 30.43
CA SER A 27 -1.04 -1.20 31.40
C SER A 27 -1.66 -0.79 32.76
N LEU A 28 -2.78 -1.49 33.03
CA LEU A 28 -3.47 -1.82 34.29
C LEU A 28 -4.63 -0.92 34.79
N VAL A 29 -5.84 -1.41 34.45
CA VAL A 29 -7.16 -1.44 35.14
C VAL A 29 -7.44 -0.49 36.31
N ALA A 30 -8.45 0.37 36.15
CA ALA A 30 -9.41 0.73 37.21
C ALA A 30 -10.75 1.20 36.61
N SER A 31 -11.85 0.52 36.97
CA SER A 31 -13.22 0.94 36.65
C SER A 31 -13.61 2.20 37.41
N SER A 32 -13.96 3.26 36.69
CA SER A 32 -14.85 4.30 37.18
C SER A 32 -15.69 4.81 35.99
N SER A 33 -17.00 4.83 36.18
CA SER A 33 -17.97 5.23 35.16
C SER A 33 -17.89 6.74 34.96
N ILE A 34 -17.15 7.17 33.94
CA ILE A 34 -17.11 8.57 33.49
C ILE A 34 -18.27 8.77 32.50
N ALA A 35 -19.05 9.81 32.77
CA ALA A 35 -20.23 10.21 32.02
C ALA A 35 -19.97 10.31 30.50
N SER A 36 -20.90 9.75 29.74
CA SER A 36 -20.98 9.79 28.29
C SER A 36 -21.04 11.24 27.77
N ALA A 37 -19.90 11.79 27.34
CA ALA A 37 -19.84 13.09 26.67
C ALA A 37 -18.79 13.08 25.55
N ALA A 38 -19.16 12.41 24.46
CA ALA A 38 -18.91 12.75 23.06
C ALA A 38 -19.18 11.47 22.27
N SER A 39 -20.39 11.33 21.73
CA SER A 39 -20.62 10.33 20.69
C SER A 39 -19.81 10.79 19.49
N GLY A 40 -18.55 10.32 19.40
CA GLY A 40 -17.71 10.54 18.24
C GLY A 40 -18.46 10.12 16.98
N THR A 41 -18.31 10.87 15.90
CA THR A 41 -18.85 10.45 14.61
C THR A 41 -18.18 9.14 14.22
N GLY A 42 -18.99 8.11 13.93
CA GLY A 42 -18.47 6.83 13.51
C GLY A 42 -17.74 6.99 12.17
N ALA A 43 -16.47 6.61 12.12
CA ALA A 43 -15.77 6.44 10.86
C ALA A 43 -16.23 5.11 10.24
N ALA A 44 -16.91 5.18 9.11
CA ALA A 44 -17.19 3.99 8.31
C ALA A 44 -15.95 3.65 7.48
N SER A 45 -15.52 2.38 7.52
CA SER A 45 -14.47 1.90 6.64
C SER A 45 -14.97 1.81 5.20
N ALA A 46 -14.13 2.20 4.24
CA ALA A 46 -14.41 1.97 2.83
C ALA A 46 -14.47 0.46 2.54
N ALA A 47 -15.25 0.07 1.52
CA ALA A 47 -15.25 -1.30 1.04
C ALA A 47 -13.85 -1.69 0.51
N SER A 48 -13.48 -2.96 0.68
CA SER A 48 -12.21 -3.48 0.16
C SER A 48 -12.19 -3.40 -1.36
N ALA A 49 -11.07 -2.93 -1.93
CA ALA A 49 -10.91 -2.85 -3.38
C ALA A 49 -10.84 -4.26 -3.98
N SER A 50 -11.50 -4.45 -5.12
CA SER A 50 -11.48 -5.70 -5.90
C SER A 50 -11.13 -5.36 -7.35
N PRO A 51 -10.33 -6.19 -8.04
CA PRO A 51 -9.90 -5.87 -9.39
C PRO A 51 -11.05 -6.05 -10.39
N THR A 52 -11.03 -5.27 -11.46
CA THR A 52 -11.99 -5.39 -12.57
C THR A 52 -11.62 -6.49 -13.57
N VAL A 53 -10.37 -6.97 -13.52
CA VAL A 53 -9.83 -8.06 -14.33
C VAL A 53 -9.16 -9.10 -13.41
N PRO A 54 -9.02 -10.36 -13.84
CA PRO A 54 -8.25 -11.35 -13.08
C PRO A 54 -6.85 -10.82 -12.77
N TYR A 55 -6.34 -11.17 -11.58
CA TYR A 55 -4.95 -10.86 -11.23
C TYR A 55 -3.99 -11.47 -12.24
N ALA A 56 -2.86 -10.80 -12.47
CA ALA A 56 -1.77 -11.37 -13.23
C ALA A 56 -1.28 -12.67 -12.57
N SER A 57 -0.73 -13.57 -13.38
CA SER A 57 -0.17 -14.83 -12.89
C SER A 57 0.93 -14.58 -11.85
N ASN A 58 0.94 -15.37 -10.78
CA ASN A 58 2.03 -15.39 -9.80
C ASN A 58 3.28 -16.15 -10.31
N ASN A 59 3.23 -16.71 -11.52
CA ASN A 59 4.39 -17.33 -12.14
C ASN A 59 5.38 -16.23 -12.58
N PRO A 60 6.63 -16.23 -12.07
CA PRO A 60 7.60 -15.19 -12.39
C PRO A 60 7.98 -15.23 -13.88
N ASN A 61 8.20 -14.04 -14.48
CA ASN A 61 8.82 -13.95 -15.79
C ASN A 61 10.30 -14.33 -15.65
N GLY A 62 10.63 -15.59 -15.88
CA GLY A 62 12.02 -16.04 -15.92
C GLY A 62 12.80 -15.38 -17.06
N ILE A 63 14.11 -15.22 -16.86
CA ILE A 63 15.03 -14.84 -17.93
C ILE A 63 15.01 -15.94 -18.98
N MET A 64 14.62 -15.60 -20.22
CA MET A 64 14.51 -16.56 -21.32
C MET A 64 15.84 -16.87 -22.00
N TRP A 65 16.72 -15.88 -22.09
CA TRP A 65 18.05 -16.01 -22.70
C TRP A 65 19.07 -15.41 -21.74
N SER A 66 20.09 -16.20 -21.42
CA SER A 66 21.22 -15.76 -20.60
C SER A 66 22.52 -16.00 -21.38
N PRO A 67 23.51 -15.08 -21.29
CA PRO A 67 24.78 -15.22 -21.99
C PRO A 67 25.55 -16.50 -21.62
N ASP A 68 25.28 -17.06 -20.44
CA ASP A 68 26.00 -18.22 -19.91
C ASP A 68 25.37 -19.57 -20.28
N THR A 69 24.20 -19.55 -20.92
CA THR A 69 23.45 -20.76 -21.30
C THR A 69 23.32 -20.86 -22.81
N ASP A 70 23.75 -22.00 -23.37
CA ASP A 70 23.55 -22.35 -24.78
C ASP A 70 22.07 -22.62 -25.07
N SER A 71 21.30 -21.55 -25.15
CA SER A 71 19.85 -21.54 -25.32
C SER A 71 19.43 -21.26 -26.78
N GLY A 72 20.40 -21.27 -27.70
CA GLY A 72 20.20 -20.91 -29.10
C GLY A 72 20.11 -19.39 -29.32
N GLU A 73 19.71 -18.99 -30.54
CA GLU A 73 19.51 -17.58 -30.87
C GLU A 73 18.24 -17.02 -30.16
N PRO A 74 18.31 -15.85 -29.50
CA PRO A 74 17.16 -15.22 -28.87
C PRO A 74 16.04 -14.94 -29.86
N GLN A 75 14.78 -15.10 -29.47
CA GLN A 75 13.63 -14.89 -30.37
C GLN A 75 12.47 -14.23 -29.62
N PRO A 76 11.67 -13.34 -30.24
CA PRO A 76 10.63 -12.60 -29.54
C PRO A 76 9.35 -13.44 -29.39
N PHE A 77 9.46 -14.59 -28.72
CA PHE A 77 8.31 -15.40 -28.31
C PHE A 77 8.26 -15.54 -26.79
N ARG A 78 7.05 -15.50 -26.22
CA ARG A 78 6.79 -15.80 -24.80
C ARG A 78 5.54 -16.67 -24.70
N GLY A 79 5.72 -17.95 -24.43
CA GLY A 79 4.64 -18.94 -24.51
C GLY A 79 4.12 -19.05 -25.95
N SER A 80 2.82 -18.84 -26.15
CA SER A 80 2.17 -18.86 -27.47
C SER A 80 2.10 -17.50 -28.17
N LEU A 81 2.69 -16.45 -27.58
CA LEU A 81 2.70 -15.09 -28.13
C LEU A 81 4.03 -14.80 -28.82
N GLY A 82 3.99 -13.98 -29.88
CA GLY A 82 5.18 -13.58 -30.64
C GLY A 82 5.41 -14.41 -31.92
N ALA A 83 6.58 -14.25 -32.52
CA ALA A 83 6.96 -14.92 -33.77
C ALA A 83 8.50 -14.98 -33.93
N SER A 84 8.98 -15.79 -34.88
CA SER A 84 10.40 -15.83 -35.22
C SER A 84 10.86 -14.59 -35.98
N ILE A 85 12.08 -14.14 -35.69
CA ILE A 85 12.78 -13.13 -36.50
C ILE A 85 13.27 -13.83 -37.77
N LEU A 86 12.80 -13.35 -38.92
CA LEU A 86 13.20 -13.88 -40.24
C LEU A 86 14.33 -13.07 -40.89
N GLY A 87 14.62 -11.89 -40.35
CA GLY A 87 15.65 -10.99 -40.86
C GLY A 87 16.97 -11.10 -40.10
N PRO A 88 17.97 -10.27 -40.46
CA PRO A 88 19.20 -10.15 -39.70
C PRO A 88 18.95 -9.74 -38.25
N GLN A 89 19.74 -10.29 -37.33
CA GLN A 89 19.58 -10.09 -35.88
C GLN A 89 20.90 -9.66 -35.23
N ASN A 90 20.83 -8.77 -34.24
CA ASN A 90 21.98 -8.41 -33.40
C ASN A 90 21.95 -9.22 -32.11
N VAL A 91 22.29 -10.52 -32.24
CA VAL A 91 22.23 -11.50 -31.15
C VAL A 91 22.91 -11.02 -29.86
N PRO A 92 24.11 -10.39 -29.88
CA PRO A 92 24.72 -9.88 -28.65
C PRO A 92 23.88 -8.84 -27.91
N ILE A 93 23.14 -7.99 -28.62
CA ILE A 93 22.25 -6.98 -28.01
C ILE A 93 20.99 -7.63 -27.48
N ASP A 94 20.45 -8.61 -28.18
CA ASP A 94 19.23 -9.30 -27.78
C ASP A 94 19.43 -10.15 -26.51
N ILE A 95 20.60 -10.77 -26.36
CA ILE A 95 20.99 -11.46 -25.12
C ILE A 95 21.12 -10.49 -23.94
N GLN A 96 21.57 -9.26 -24.19
CA GLN A 96 21.67 -8.23 -23.16
C GLN A 96 20.31 -7.64 -22.77
N ASN A 97 19.31 -7.75 -23.65
CA ASN A 97 17.99 -7.14 -23.48
C ASN A 97 16.85 -8.17 -23.64
N PRO A 98 16.86 -9.30 -22.89
CA PRO A 98 15.91 -10.38 -23.09
C PRO A 98 14.47 -9.95 -22.82
N ASP A 99 14.26 -9.08 -21.82
CA ASP A 99 12.94 -8.55 -21.46
C ASP A 99 12.47 -7.40 -22.37
N LEU A 100 13.34 -6.85 -23.23
CA LEU A 100 12.89 -5.96 -24.31
C LEU A 100 12.53 -6.76 -25.56
N LEU A 101 13.28 -7.83 -25.85
CA LEU A 101 13.00 -8.71 -26.97
C LEU A 101 11.68 -9.47 -26.80
N ALA A 102 11.44 -10.02 -25.61
CA ALA A 102 10.19 -10.70 -25.28
C ALA A 102 9.67 -10.18 -23.93
N PRO A 103 8.86 -9.10 -23.91
CA PRO A 103 8.46 -8.45 -22.66
C PRO A 103 7.59 -9.33 -21.76
N PRO A 104 7.59 -9.07 -20.44
CA PRO A 104 6.58 -9.56 -19.52
C PRO A 104 5.16 -9.30 -20.02
N THR A 105 4.23 -10.23 -19.80
CA THR A 105 2.82 -10.06 -20.20
C THR A 105 2.09 -8.98 -19.39
N THR A 106 2.73 -8.42 -18.36
CA THR A 106 2.23 -7.31 -17.55
C THR A 106 2.63 -5.94 -18.09
N ASP A 107 3.54 -5.87 -19.08
CA ASP A 107 3.90 -4.61 -19.74
C ASP A 107 2.79 -4.15 -20.69
N ALA A 108 2.51 -2.85 -20.72
CA ALA A 108 1.42 -2.28 -21.51
C ALA A 108 1.56 -0.77 -21.72
N GLY A 109 1.15 -0.30 -22.90
CA GLY A 109 1.08 1.13 -23.24
C GLY A 109 2.40 1.69 -23.75
N THR A 110 2.45 3.02 -23.85
CA THR A 110 3.66 3.78 -24.20
C THR A 110 4.21 4.40 -22.93
N VAL A 111 5.50 4.19 -22.66
CA VAL A 111 6.22 4.67 -21.48
C VAL A 111 7.31 5.68 -21.85
#